data_AF-A0A0F9EHC9-F1
#
_entry.id   AF-A0A0F9EHC9-F1
#
_cell.length_a   1.000
_cell.length_b   1.000
_cell.length_c   1.000
_cell.angle_alpha   90.00
_cell.angle_beta   90.00
_cell.angle_gamma   90.00
#
_symmetry.space_group_name_H-M   'P 1'
#
loop_
_entity.id
_entity.type
_entity.pdbx_description
1 polymer ?
#
loop_
_entity_poly.entity_id
_entity_poly.type
_entity_poly.pdbx_seq_one_letter_code
_entity_poly.pdbx_strand_id
1 'polypeptide(L)'
;MKTTKAEALRRWSQLEPADPLRVMAPTPYKAAGSKYGTDSIRIGGSPEFIDAVMSNLKTIIDGENHVTRLTLSRAEVKSTEINGERRVFANASAGAEIVYIALNMRGSEGAIASGVFSRDLDGATERFAEVNRYAS
;
A
#
# COMPACT_ATOMS: atom_id res chain seq x y z
N MET A 1 13.42 -17.33 -11.86
CA MET A 1 12.71 -17.67 -13.12
C MET A 1 11.60 -16.65 -13.34
N LYS A 2 11.40 -16.13 -14.57
CA LYS A 2 10.37 -15.14 -14.87
C LYS A 2 9.07 -15.84 -15.29
N THR A 3 7.96 -15.54 -14.63
CA THR A 3 6.63 -16.02 -15.03
C THR A 3 6.22 -15.43 -16.39
N THR A 4 5.65 -16.24 -17.27
CA THR A 4 5.11 -15.75 -18.55
C THR A 4 3.81 -14.98 -18.35
N LYS A 5 3.42 -14.14 -19.32
CA LYS A 5 2.14 -13.42 -19.28
C LYS A 5 0.94 -14.37 -19.19
N ALA A 6 0.98 -15.48 -19.95
CA ALA A 6 -0.11 -16.46 -19.97
C ALA A 6 -0.29 -17.15 -18.60
N GLU A 7 0.81 -17.52 -17.95
CA GLU A 7 0.77 -18.09 -16.61
C GLU A 7 0.27 -17.10 -15.56
N ALA A 8 0.72 -15.84 -15.64
CA ALA A 8 0.25 -14.79 -14.74
C ALA A 8 -1.25 -14.52 -14.88
N LEU A 9 -1.77 -14.42 -16.11
CA LEU A 9 -3.19 -14.24 -16.37
C LEU A 9 -4.02 -15.45 -15.92
N ARG A 10 -3.55 -16.67 -16.22
CA ARG A 10 -4.22 -17.90 -15.76
C ARG A 10 -4.30 -17.92 -14.23
N ARG A 11 -3.19 -17.63 -13.54
CA ARG A 11 -3.17 -17.57 -12.08
C ARG A 11 -4.16 -16.52 -11.56
N TRP A 12 -4.16 -15.32 -12.13
CA TRP A 12 -5.06 -14.24 -11.72
C TRP A 12 -6.53 -14.65 -11.87
N SER A 13 -6.91 -15.27 -12.99
CA SER A 13 -8.30 -15.70 -13.21
C SER A 13 -8.81 -16.75 -12.21
N GLN A 14 -7.92 -17.39 -11.46
CA GLN A 14 -8.22 -18.43 -10.46
C GLN A 14 -8.11 -17.91 -9.02
N LEU A 15 -7.85 -16.62 -8.83
CA LEU A 15 -7.80 -16.02 -7.50
C LEU A 15 -9.23 -15.72 -7.02
N GLU A 16 -9.54 -16.16 -5.80
CA GLU A 16 -10.69 -15.64 -5.08
C GLU A 16 -10.40 -14.23 -4.58
N PRO A 17 -11.41 -13.35 -4.50
CA PRO A 17 -11.27 -12.06 -3.85
C PRO A 17 -10.76 -12.23 -2.42
N ALA A 18 -9.65 -11.56 -2.10
CA ALA A 18 -9.08 -11.56 -0.76
C ALA A 18 -8.84 -10.11 -0.33
N ASP A 19 -9.02 -9.86 0.96
CA ASP A 19 -8.67 -8.57 1.55
C ASP A 19 -7.13 -8.51 1.71
N PRO A 20 -6.45 -7.59 1.00
CA PRO A 20 -4.99 -7.51 1.03
C PRO A 20 -4.46 -7.19 2.44
N LEU A 21 -5.19 -6.45 3.27
CA LEU A 21 -4.72 -6.10 4.61
C LEU A 21 -4.46 -7.34 5.47
N ARG A 22 -5.17 -8.46 5.22
CA ARG A 22 -4.99 -9.72 5.97
C ARG A 22 -3.67 -10.42 5.69
N VAL A 23 -3.06 -10.15 4.55
CA VAL A 23 -1.85 -10.85 4.07
C VAL A 23 -0.65 -9.92 3.96
N MET A 24 -0.84 -8.60 4.07
CA MET A 24 0.25 -7.63 4.05
C MET A 24 1.10 -7.73 5.31
N ALA A 25 2.39 -8.03 5.13
CA ALA A 25 3.38 -7.99 6.19
C ALA A 25 3.87 -6.55 6.43
N PRO A 26 3.71 -5.98 7.64
CA PRO A 26 4.19 -4.64 7.93
C PRO A 26 5.72 -4.61 7.91
N THR A 27 6.29 -3.57 7.29
CA THR A 27 7.73 -3.33 7.34
C THR A 27 8.15 -3.06 8.79
N PRO A 28 9.18 -3.73 9.33
CA PRO A 28 9.61 -3.54 10.71
C PRO A 28 10.06 -2.10 11.01
N TYR A 29 9.86 -1.67 12.25
CA TYR A 29 10.27 -0.34 12.69
C TYR A 29 11.79 -0.16 12.57
N LYS A 30 12.21 1.00 12.06
CA LYS A 30 13.63 1.33 11.78
C LYS A 30 14.36 0.32 10.87
N ALA A 31 13.65 -0.52 10.11
CA ALA A 31 14.30 -1.43 9.18
C ALA A 31 15.22 -0.64 8.23
N ALA A 32 16.49 -1.04 8.15
CA ALA A 32 17.50 -0.42 7.30
C ALA A 32 17.51 -1.06 5.90
N GLY A 33 18.12 -0.38 4.93
CA GLY A 33 18.24 -0.88 3.56
C GLY A 33 17.02 -0.62 2.68
N SER A 34 17.06 -1.20 1.47
CA SER A 34 16.02 -1.02 0.47
C SER A 34 14.68 -1.59 0.93
N LYS A 35 13.60 -0.84 0.67
CA LYS A 35 12.22 -1.32 0.83
C LYS A 35 11.72 -2.10 -0.39
N TYR A 36 12.58 -2.27 -1.39
CA TYR A 36 12.26 -3.08 -2.55
C TYR A 36 12.09 -4.53 -2.13
N GLY A 37 10.91 -5.10 -2.41
CA GLY A 37 10.54 -6.46 -2.01
C GLY A 37 9.69 -6.55 -0.74
N THR A 38 9.34 -5.43 -0.08
CA THR A 38 8.31 -5.43 0.96
C THR A 38 6.91 -5.33 0.34
N ASP A 39 5.90 -5.78 1.09
CA ASP A 39 4.50 -5.71 0.67
C ASP A 39 4.07 -4.24 0.49
N SER A 40 3.75 -3.89 -0.75
CA SER A 40 3.33 -2.55 -1.14
C SER A 40 2.49 -2.59 -2.40
N ILE A 41 1.64 -1.57 -2.55
CA ILE A 41 0.78 -1.39 -3.72
C ILE A 41 1.21 -0.10 -4.41
N ARG A 42 1.43 -0.19 -5.72
CA ARG A 42 1.68 0.98 -6.58
C ARG A 42 0.65 1.00 -7.70
N ILE A 43 -0.17 2.04 -7.73
CA ILE A 43 -1.22 2.24 -8.74
C ILE A 43 -0.82 3.46 -9.55
N GLY A 44 -0.86 3.36 -10.88
CA GLY A 44 -0.63 4.49 -11.78
C GLY A 44 -1.73 4.58 -12.82
N GLY A 45 -2.15 5.79 -13.17
CA GLY A 45 -3.24 6.02 -14.12
C GLY A 45 -3.82 7.41 -14.00
N SER A 46 -5.00 7.64 -14.60
CA SER A 46 -5.76 8.86 -14.36
C SER A 46 -6.32 8.89 -12.94
N PRO A 47 -6.68 10.07 -12.41
CA PRO A 47 -7.28 10.20 -11.08
C PRO A 47 -8.53 9.32 -10.90
N GLU A 48 -9.40 9.23 -11.91
CA GLU A 48 -10.65 8.46 -11.85
C GLU A 48 -10.38 6.95 -11.79
N PHE A 49 -9.37 6.48 -12.53
CA PHE A 49 -8.95 5.08 -12.48
C PHE A 49 -8.38 4.73 -11.11
N ILE A 50 -7.54 5.59 -10.55
CA ILE A 50 -6.96 5.42 -9.22
C ILE A 50 -8.05 5.35 -8.17
N ASP A 51 -9.02 6.27 -8.20
CA ASP A 51 -10.13 6.28 -7.25
C ASP A 51 -10.99 5.02 -7.37
N ALA A 52 -11.24 4.54 -8.60
CA ALA A 52 -11.94 3.27 -8.84
C ALA A 52 -11.18 2.07 -8.23
N VAL A 53 -9.85 1.99 -8.40
CA VAL A 53 -9.05 0.92 -7.77
C VAL A 53 -9.07 1.06 -6.25
N MET A 54 -8.81 2.25 -5.71
CA MET A 54 -8.79 2.49 -4.26
C MET A 54 -10.14 2.23 -3.60
N SER A 55 -11.25 2.41 -4.32
CA SER A 55 -12.59 2.09 -3.81
C SER A 55 -12.77 0.61 -3.44
N ASN A 56 -11.99 -0.28 -4.05
CA ASN A 56 -11.95 -1.72 -3.76
C ASN A 56 -10.93 -2.11 -2.67
N LEU A 57 -10.11 -1.15 -2.21
CA LEU A 57 -9.02 -1.36 -1.24
C LEU A 57 -9.30 -0.68 0.10
N LYS A 58 -10.56 -0.34 0.39
CA LYS A 58 -10.95 0.42 1.59
C LYS A 58 -10.59 -0.28 2.90
N THR A 59 -10.53 -1.62 2.89
CA THR A 59 -10.12 -2.39 4.06
C THR A 59 -8.70 -2.04 4.50
N ILE A 60 -7.79 -1.67 3.59
CA ILE A 60 -6.41 -1.28 3.91
C ILE A 60 -6.35 -0.07 4.84
N ILE A 61 -7.39 0.78 4.87
CA ILE A 61 -7.46 1.94 5.77
C ILE A 61 -7.28 1.52 7.23
N ASP A 62 -7.78 0.35 7.62
CA ASP A 62 -7.62 -0.17 8.99
C ASP A 62 -6.16 -0.54 9.34
N GLY A 63 -5.25 -0.57 8.36
CA GLY A 63 -3.81 -0.65 8.58
C GLY A 63 -3.22 0.63 9.20
N GLU A 64 -3.93 1.76 9.14
CA GLU A 64 -3.62 2.94 9.95
C GLU A 64 -4.30 2.79 11.31
N ASN A 65 -3.54 2.37 12.32
CA ASN A 65 -4.07 2.08 13.65
C ASN A 65 -3.00 2.32 14.74
N HIS A 66 -3.19 1.86 15.98
CA HIS A 66 -2.20 2.07 17.05
C HIS A 66 -0.91 1.23 16.92
N VAL A 67 -0.94 0.13 16.17
CA VAL A 67 0.18 -0.81 16.02
C VAL A 67 0.96 -0.53 14.73
N THR A 68 0.24 -0.26 13.65
CA THR A 68 0.79 -0.03 12.31
C THR A 68 0.41 1.34 11.77
N ARG A 69 1.14 1.79 10.76
CA ARG A 69 0.85 3.00 9.99
C ARG A 69 0.94 2.75 8.51
N LEU A 70 0.06 3.39 7.75
CA LEU A 70 0.12 3.46 6.30
C LEU A 70 1.12 4.54 5.88
N THR A 71 2.03 4.17 5.00
CA THR A 71 2.72 5.12 4.14
C THR A 71 1.88 5.27 2.88
N LEU A 72 1.19 6.40 2.75
CA LEU A 72 0.42 6.78 1.58
C LEU A 72 1.08 7.97 0.90
N SER A 73 1.34 7.85 -0.40
CA SER A 73 1.78 8.96 -1.24
C SER A 73 0.96 8.96 -2.52
N ARG A 74 0.42 10.12 -2.90
CA ARG A 74 -0.28 10.35 -4.17
C ARG A 74 0.35 11.57 -4.83
N ALA A 75 0.81 11.44 -6.06
CA ALA A 75 1.49 12.51 -6.77
C ALA A 75 1.26 12.44 -8.28
N GLU A 76 1.18 13.61 -8.91
CA GLU A 76 1.18 13.73 -10.37
C GLU A 76 2.49 13.20 -10.97
N VAL A 77 2.38 12.53 -12.12
CA VAL A 77 3.50 12.08 -12.94
C VAL A 77 4.09 13.28 -13.65
N LYS A 78 5.24 13.75 -13.15
CA LYS A 78 6.02 14.82 -13.76
C LYS A 78 7.25 14.25 -14.47
N SER A 79 7.75 14.95 -15.48
CA SER A 79 9.03 14.59 -16.09
C SER A 79 10.11 14.60 -15.01
N THR A 80 10.92 13.56 -14.95
CA THR A 80 11.95 13.39 -13.92
C THR A 80 13.28 13.06 -14.57
N GLU A 81 14.37 13.39 -13.88
CA GLU A 81 15.71 13.02 -14.32
C GLU A 81 16.10 11.69 -13.67
N ILE A 82 16.45 10.70 -14.48
CA ILE A 82 16.92 9.40 -14.01
C ILE A 82 18.29 9.16 -14.65
N ASN A 83 19.33 9.05 -13.84
CA ASN A 83 20.71 8.86 -14.27
C ASN A 83 21.20 9.92 -15.28
N GLY A 84 20.85 11.19 -15.08
CA GLY A 84 21.26 12.29 -15.97
C GLY A 84 20.40 12.44 -17.23
N GLU A 85 19.42 11.55 -17.44
CA GLU A 85 18.52 11.63 -18.59
C GLU A 85 17.13 12.09 -18.17
N ARG A 86 16.61 13.11 -18.84
CA ARG A 86 15.22 13.55 -18.67
C ARG A 86 14.28 12.49 -19.24
N ARG A 87 13.51 11.86 -18.36
CA ARG A 87 12.43 10.93 -18.73
C ARG A 87 11.14 11.72 -18.86
N VAL A 88 10.62 11.74 -20.08
CA VAL A 88 9.29 12.27 -20.41
C VAL A 88 8.35 11.10 -20.65
N PHE A 89 7.21 11.11 -19.97
CA PHE A 89 6.23 10.04 -20.07
C PHE A 89 5.22 10.37 -21.18
N ALA A 90 5.64 10.25 -22.44
CA ALA A 90 4.85 10.65 -23.61
C ALA A 90 3.51 9.93 -23.76
N ASN A 91 3.36 8.75 -23.15
CA ASN A 91 2.13 7.96 -23.15
C ASN A 91 1.34 8.07 -21.83
N ALA A 92 1.68 9.02 -20.96
CA ALA A 92 0.92 9.25 -19.74
C ALA A 92 -0.49 9.74 -20.08
N SER A 93 -1.49 9.21 -19.36
CA SER A 93 -2.83 9.78 -19.38
C SER A 93 -2.78 11.26 -18.96
N ALA A 94 -3.75 12.05 -19.41
CA ALA A 94 -3.89 13.43 -18.95
C ALA A 94 -4.06 13.44 -17.42
N GLY A 95 -3.26 14.26 -16.73
CA GLY A 95 -3.25 14.32 -15.27
C GLY A 95 -2.84 13.00 -14.59
N ALA A 96 -2.03 12.17 -15.25
CA ALA A 96 -1.62 10.89 -14.66
C ALA A 96 -1.00 11.07 -13.28
N GLU A 97 -1.38 10.21 -12.35
CA GLU A 97 -0.87 10.17 -10.98
C GLU A 97 -0.29 8.80 -10.66
N ILE A 98 0.47 8.73 -9.56
CA ILE A 98 0.91 7.50 -8.94
C ILE A 98 0.51 7.54 -7.47
N VAL A 99 -0.12 6.46 -7.01
CA VAL A 99 -0.38 6.18 -5.61
C VAL A 99 0.54 5.06 -5.15
N TYR A 100 1.19 5.28 -4.01
CA TYR A 100 1.99 4.28 -3.29
C TYR A 100 1.39 4.05 -1.91
N ILE A 101 1.14 2.79 -1.56
CA ILE A 101 0.62 2.35 -0.28
C ILE A 101 1.56 1.28 0.28
N ALA A 102 2.02 1.45 1.52
CA ALA A 102 2.77 0.44 2.24
C ALA A 102 2.40 0.43 3.73
N LEU A 103 2.49 -0.73 4.37
CA LEU A 103 2.23 -0.89 5.80
C LEU A 103 3.55 -0.94 6.57
N ASN A 104 3.64 -0.20 7.68
CA ASN A 104 4.83 -0.16 8.53
C ASN A 104 4.44 -0.33 9.99
N MET A 105 5.31 -0.97 10.78
CA MET A 105 5.19 -0.96 12.23
C MET A 105 5.43 0.46 12.77
N ARG A 106 4.61 0.87 13.75
CA ARG A 106 4.93 2.04 14.58
C ARG A 106 6.08 1.70 15.53
N GLY A 107 6.86 2.72 15.91
CA GLY A 107 7.77 2.61 17.04
C GLY A 107 6.99 2.64 18.36
N SER A 108 7.57 2.11 19.44
CA SER A 108 6.91 1.98 20.75
C SER A 108 6.31 3.30 21.26
N GLU A 109 7.07 4.39 21.18
CA GLU A 109 6.58 5.73 21.56
C GLU A 109 5.42 6.21 20.67
N GLY A 110 5.48 5.91 19.37
CA GLY A 110 4.44 6.26 18.41
C GLY A 110 3.16 5.46 18.61
N ALA A 111 3.27 4.20 19.03
CA ALA A 111 2.11 3.37 19.40
C ALA A 111 1.45 3.88 20.68
N ILE A 112 2.25 4.20 21.71
CA ILE A 112 1.76 4.78 22.97
C ILE A 112 1.08 6.13 22.74
N ALA A 113 1.73 7.05 22.01
CA ALA A 113 1.15 8.34 21.70
C ALA A 113 -0.16 8.21 20.91
N SER A 114 -0.19 7.31 19.93
CA SER A 114 -1.41 7.03 19.16
C SER A 114 -2.54 6.52 20.05
N GLY A 115 -2.27 5.55 20.93
CA GLY A 115 -3.28 5.00 21.86
C GLY A 115 -3.80 6.01 22.90
N VAL A 116 -3.02 7.05 23.23
CA VAL A 116 -3.43 8.07 24.20
C VAL A 116 -4.20 9.21 23.53
N PHE A 117 -3.80 9.63 22.33
CA PHE A 117 -4.26 10.89 21.71
C PHE A 117 -5.15 10.70 20.47
N SER A 118 -5.24 9.50 19.90
CA SER A 118 -5.96 9.24 18.64
C SER A 118 -7.05 8.18 18.80
N ARG A 119 -8.06 8.47 19.63
CA ARG A 119 -9.21 7.56 19.87
C ARG A 119 -10.00 7.21 18.61
N ASP A 120 -9.88 8.02 17.57
CA ASP A 120 -10.43 7.73 16.24
C ASP A 120 -9.85 6.45 15.61
N LEU A 121 -8.68 5.99 16.07
CA LEU A 121 -8.01 4.78 15.62
C LEU A 121 -8.37 3.53 16.44
N ASP A 122 -9.14 3.65 17.53
CA ASP A 122 -9.52 2.51 18.39
C ASP A 122 -10.23 1.44 17.56
N GLY A 123 -11.28 1.83 16.81
CA GLY A 123 -12.04 0.89 15.98
C GLY A 123 -11.23 0.28 14.83
N ALA A 124 -10.28 1.02 14.26
CA ALA A 124 -9.36 0.48 13.26
C ALA A 124 -8.42 -0.56 13.87
N THR A 125 -7.95 -0.32 15.11
CA THR A 125 -7.11 -1.24 15.86
C THR A 125 -7.84 -2.55 16.18
N GLU A 126 -9.10 -2.47 16.60
CA GLU A 126 -9.94 -3.64 16.86
C GLU A 126 -10.14 -4.49 15.59
N ARG A 127 -10.57 -3.87 14.48
CA ARG A 127 -10.76 -4.57 13.20
C ARG A 127 -9.46 -5.16 12.67
N PHE A 128 -8.34 -4.46 12.80
CA PHE A 128 -7.02 -4.97 12.43
C PHE A 128 -6.62 -6.18 13.28
N ALA A 129 -6.91 -6.16 14.58
CA ALA A 129 -6.64 -7.30 15.46
C ALA A 129 -7.50 -8.51 15.10
N GLU A 130 -8.78 -8.32 14.78
CA GLU A 130 -9.67 -9.41 14.31
C GLU A 130 -9.16 -10.02 13.01
N VAL A 131 -8.77 -9.19 12.05
CA VAL A 131 -8.21 -9.62 10.77
C VAL A 131 -6.97 -10.50 10.95
N ASN A 132 -6.07 -10.13 11.87
CA ASN A 132 -4.81 -10.86 12.08
C ASN A 132 -4.95 -12.11 12.97
N ARG A 133 -5.99 -12.22 13.80
CA ARG A 133 -6.25 -13.42 14.62
C ARG A 133 -6.60 -14.67 13.81
N TYR A 134 -7.07 -14.50 12.57
CA TYR A 134 -7.45 -15.60 11.68
C TYR A 134 -6.42 -15.88 10.58
N ALA A 135 -5.29 -15.17 10.58
CA ALA A 135 -4.20 -15.34 9.62
C ALA A 135 -3.09 -16.31 10.08
N SER A 136 -3.25 -16.93 11.27
CA SER A 136 -2.32 -17.90 11.88
C SER A 136 -2.76 -19.35 11.71
#